data_AF-A0A661GHX4-F1
#
_entry.id   AF-A0A661GHX4-F1
#
_cell.length_a   1.000
_cell.length_b   1.000
_cell.length_c   1.000
_cell.angle_alpha   90.00
_cell.angle_beta   90.00
_cell.angle_gamma   90.00
#
_symmetry.space_group_name_H-M   'P 1'
#
loop_
_entity.id
_entity.type
_entity.pdbx_description
1 polymer ?
#
loop_
_entity_poly.entity_id
_entity_poly.type
_entity_poly.pdbx_seq_one_letter_code
_entity_poly.pdbx_strand_id
1 'polypeptide(L)'
;MFDILTFNQFRSQRDIQQVVAGNNFRSKAVGKILRQKQRGFTLIEIMVVVIILGILAAIVAPNVIGRIDDAQITRVQQDLRGIENALKFYRLDNFAYPTSEQGIDALVNKPADPNIKNWKPGGYLDRLPKDPWGNEYQYLNPGQNGEIDIYTFGRDGRPGGEGTDSDIGNWELE
;
A
#
# COMPACT_ATOMS: atom_id res chain seq x y z
N MET A 1 -45.72 55.26 -82.21
CA MET A 1 -44.34 55.12 -82.73
C MET A 1 -43.44 54.86 -81.53
N PHE A 2 -43.31 53.59 -81.13
CA PHE A 2 -42.41 53.19 -80.04
C PHE A 2 -41.05 52.83 -80.65
N ASP A 3 -40.00 53.42 -80.09
CA ASP A 3 -38.64 53.45 -80.62
C ASP A 3 -37.96 52.07 -80.58
N ILE A 4 -37.24 51.73 -81.67
CA ILE A 4 -36.50 50.48 -81.87
C ILE A 4 -35.43 50.28 -80.78
N LEU A 5 -35.01 51.36 -80.11
CA LEU A 5 -34.05 51.32 -79.00
C LEU A 5 -34.63 50.77 -77.68
N THR A 6 -35.95 50.63 -77.52
CA THR A 6 -36.56 50.03 -76.32
C THR A 6 -36.75 48.51 -76.43
N PHE A 7 -36.62 47.94 -77.65
CA PHE A 7 -36.82 46.51 -77.87
C PHE A 7 -35.57 45.66 -77.58
N ASN A 8 -34.38 46.28 -77.53
CA ASN A 8 -33.12 45.54 -77.37
C ASN A 8 -32.75 45.23 -75.90
N GLN A 9 -33.45 45.80 -74.91
CA GLN A 9 -33.32 45.40 -73.50
C GLN A 9 -34.24 44.24 -73.08
N PHE A 10 -35.17 43.80 -73.92
CA PHE A 10 -36.10 42.70 -73.61
C PHE A 10 -35.70 41.32 -74.19
N ARG A 11 -34.57 41.22 -74.90
CA ARG A 11 -34.02 39.92 -75.34
C ARG A 11 -33.12 39.24 -74.30
N SER A 12 -32.45 40.01 -73.44
CA SER A 12 -31.45 39.49 -72.49
C SER A 12 -32.02 38.73 -71.27
N GLN A 13 -33.34 38.66 -71.11
CA GLN A 13 -34.00 37.95 -69.98
C GLN A 13 -34.63 36.61 -70.40
N ARG A 14 -34.70 36.30 -71.71
CA ARG A 14 -35.30 35.03 -72.18
C ARG A 14 -34.30 33.88 -72.28
N ASP A 15 -33.00 34.15 -72.29
CA ASP A 15 -31.97 33.11 -72.39
C ASP A 15 -31.66 32.43 -71.04
N ILE A 16 -32.20 32.93 -69.92
CA ILE A 16 -31.99 32.33 -68.59
C ILE A 16 -32.95 31.15 -68.33
N GLN A 17 -34.06 31.03 -69.07
CA GLN A 17 -35.00 29.91 -68.88
C GLN A 17 -34.60 28.61 -69.60
N GLN A 18 -33.57 28.60 -70.47
CA GLN A 18 -33.12 27.36 -71.13
C GLN A 18 -32.06 26.57 -70.36
N VAL A 19 -31.47 27.12 -69.28
CA VAL A 19 -30.50 26.37 -68.44
C VAL A 19 -31.22 25.36 -67.50
N VAL A 20 -32.55 25.41 -67.40
CA VAL A 20 -33.33 24.44 -66.59
C VAL A 20 -33.71 23.19 -67.38
N ALA A 21 -33.48 23.17 -68.70
CA ALA A 21 -33.87 22.06 -69.58
C ALA A 21 -32.68 21.18 -69.98
N GLY A 22 -32.01 20.55 -69.00
CA GLY A 22 -30.94 19.61 -69.36
C GLY A 22 -30.09 19.12 -68.21
N ASN A 23 -30.68 18.46 -67.22
CA ASN A 23 -29.93 17.50 -66.39
C ASN A 23 -30.84 16.38 -65.87
N ASN A 24 -31.30 15.57 -66.80
CA ASN A 24 -31.79 14.21 -66.52
C ASN A 24 -30.62 13.25 -66.30
N PHE A 25 -29.70 13.57 -65.37
CA PHE A 25 -28.70 12.60 -64.92
C PHE A 25 -29.39 11.63 -63.96
N ARG A 26 -29.82 10.52 -64.56
CA ARG A 26 -30.20 9.28 -63.91
C ARG A 26 -29.14 8.87 -62.88
N SER A 27 -29.39 9.13 -61.61
CA SER A 27 -28.77 8.43 -60.49
C SER A 27 -29.80 7.46 -59.90
N LYS A 28 -30.04 6.34 -60.60
CA LYS A 28 -30.68 5.16 -60.00
C LYS A 28 -29.58 4.39 -59.25
N ALA A 29 -29.24 4.84 -58.05
CA ALA A 29 -28.66 4.00 -57.01
C ALA A 29 -28.58 4.80 -55.70
N VAL A 30 -29.73 5.11 -55.10
CA VAL A 30 -29.77 5.34 -53.65
C VAL A 30 -29.48 3.99 -53.03
N GLY A 31 -28.20 3.73 -52.78
CA GLY A 31 -27.74 2.55 -52.07
C GLY A 31 -28.53 2.43 -50.78
N LYS A 32 -29.33 1.36 -50.69
CA LYS A 32 -30.03 0.97 -49.47
C LYS A 32 -28.95 0.72 -48.42
N ILE A 33 -28.63 1.74 -47.61
CA ILE A 33 -27.80 1.57 -46.42
C ILE A 33 -28.54 0.53 -45.58
N LEU A 34 -28.03 -0.71 -45.60
CA LEU A 34 -28.56 -1.78 -44.79
C LEU A 34 -28.27 -1.38 -43.35
N ARG A 35 -29.26 -0.73 -42.73
CA ARG A 35 -29.29 -0.43 -41.31
C ARG A 35 -29.14 -1.75 -40.59
N GLN A 36 -27.91 -2.07 -40.18
CA GLN A 36 -27.63 -3.23 -39.35
C GLN A 36 -28.53 -3.11 -38.13
N LYS A 37 -29.42 -4.08 -37.93
CA LYS A 37 -30.23 -4.13 -36.73
C LYS A 37 -29.26 -4.26 -35.57
N GLN A 38 -29.11 -3.19 -34.78
CA GLN A 38 -28.40 -3.28 -33.51
C GLN A 38 -29.14 -4.29 -32.66
N ARG A 39 -28.52 -5.45 -32.44
CA ARG A 39 -28.99 -6.43 -31.49
C ARG A 39 -28.67 -5.86 -30.11
N GLY A 40 -29.70 -5.43 -29.39
CA GLY A 40 -29.56 -5.03 -27.99
C GLY A 40 -29.20 -6.23 -27.13
N PHE A 41 -28.59 -5.97 -25.99
CA PHE A 41 -28.29 -6.97 -24.97
C PHE A 41 -29.57 -7.67 -24.50
N THR A 42 -29.46 -8.96 -24.25
CA THR A 42 -30.57 -9.74 -23.69
C THR A 42 -30.57 -9.64 -22.17
N LEU A 43 -31.75 -9.76 -21.53
CA LEU A 43 -31.84 -9.77 -20.06
C LEU A 43 -30.99 -10.89 -19.45
N ILE A 44 -30.98 -12.07 -20.08
CA ILE A 44 -30.22 -13.22 -19.61
C ILE A 44 -28.71 -12.96 -19.58
N GLU A 45 -28.19 -12.15 -20.51
CA GLU A 45 -26.77 -11.82 -20.61
C GLU A 45 -26.33 -10.93 -19.43
N ILE A 46 -27.15 -9.95 -19.05
CA ILE A 46 -26.91 -9.14 -17.85
C ILE A 46 -27.11 -9.95 -16.57
N MET A 47 -28.09 -10.86 -16.53
CA MET A 47 -28.31 -11.74 -15.37
C MET A 47 -27.10 -12.62 -15.08
N VAL A 48 -26.53 -13.26 -16.11
CA VAL A 48 -25.34 -14.10 -15.94
C VAL A 48 -24.14 -13.27 -15.45
N VAL A 49 -23.95 -12.06 -15.97
CA VAL A 49 -22.87 -11.16 -15.54
C VAL A 49 -23.00 -10.78 -14.07
N VAL A 50 -24.19 -10.36 -13.61
CA VAL A 50 -24.36 -9.97 -12.19
C VAL A 50 -24.24 -11.16 -11.23
N ILE A 51 -24.60 -12.37 -11.68
CA ILE A 51 -24.39 -13.60 -10.92
C ILE A 51 -22.89 -13.87 -10.76
N ILE A 52 -22.12 -13.84 -11.85
CA ILE A 52 -20.66 -14.05 -11.80
C ILE A 52 -19.99 -12.97 -10.95
N LEU A 53 -20.39 -11.69 -11.09
CA LEU A 53 -19.89 -10.61 -10.26
C LEU A 53 -20.22 -10.80 -8.78
N GLY A 54 -21.42 -11.29 -8.44
CA GLY A 54 -21.80 -11.61 -7.06
C GLY A 54 -20.95 -12.73 -6.45
N ILE A 55 -20.66 -13.78 -7.23
CA ILE A 55 -19.78 -14.88 -6.81
C ILE A 55 -18.34 -14.39 -6.62
N LEU A 56 -17.81 -13.64 -7.58
CA LEU A 56 -16.45 -13.09 -7.51
C LEU A 56 -16.29 -12.12 -6.33
N ALA A 57 -17.28 -11.26 -6.09
CA ALA A 57 -17.27 -10.33 -4.96
C ALA A 57 -17.26 -11.05 -3.60
N ALA A 58 -17.91 -12.23 -3.49
CA ALA A 58 -17.90 -13.02 -2.27
C ALA A 58 -16.56 -13.74 -2.00
N ILE A 59 -15.78 -14.03 -3.04
CA ILE A 59 -14.50 -14.74 -2.92
C ILE A 59 -13.34 -13.79 -2.65
N VAL A 60 -13.44 -12.52 -3.08
CA VAL A 60 -12.38 -11.52 -2.89
C VAL A 60 -12.48 -10.92 -1.48
N ALA A 61 -11.95 -11.64 -0.50
CA ALA A 61 -11.55 -11.11 0.79
C ALA A 61 -10.05 -11.42 0.99
N PRO A 62 -9.13 -10.47 0.81
CA PRO A 62 -7.74 -10.70 1.14
C PRO A 62 -7.56 -10.71 2.68
N ASN A 63 -7.32 -11.89 3.26
CA ASN A 63 -6.91 -12.05 4.67
C ASN A 63 -5.44 -11.61 4.85
N VAL A 64 -5.17 -10.32 4.75
CA VAL A 64 -3.82 -9.74 4.90
C VAL A 64 -3.46 -9.41 6.34
N ILE A 65 -4.43 -9.37 7.26
CA ILE A 65 -4.25 -8.88 8.63
C ILE A 65 -3.33 -9.80 9.44
N GLY A 66 -3.58 -11.11 9.47
CA GLY A 66 -2.76 -12.04 10.28
C GLY A 66 -1.28 -12.11 9.87
N ARG A 67 -0.95 -11.84 8.59
CA ARG A 67 0.45 -11.84 8.12
C ARG A 67 1.26 -10.67 8.66
N ILE A 68 0.60 -9.56 8.98
CA ILE A 68 1.27 -8.38 9.54
C ILE A 68 1.63 -8.68 10.99
N ASP A 69 0.70 -9.24 11.75
CA ASP A 69 0.89 -9.60 13.15
C ASP A 69 2.03 -10.61 13.33
N ASP A 70 2.05 -11.68 12.51
CA ASP A 70 3.13 -12.68 12.51
C ASP A 70 4.51 -12.05 12.19
N ALA A 71 4.54 -11.11 11.24
CA ALA A 71 5.78 -10.41 10.88
C ALA A 71 6.25 -9.46 11.99
N GLN A 72 5.33 -8.83 12.73
CA GLN A 72 5.65 -8.00 13.88
C GLN A 72 6.25 -8.85 15.01
N ILE A 73 5.62 -9.98 15.35
CA ILE A 73 6.14 -10.91 16.38
C ILE A 73 7.51 -11.43 15.97
N THR A 74 7.69 -11.84 14.71
CA THR A 74 8.99 -12.31 14.18
C THR A 74 10.06 -11.23 14.31
N ARG A 75 9.72 -9.97 14.02
CA ARG A 75 10.63 -8.83 14.19
C ARG A 75 11.02 -8.64 15.67
N VAL A 76 10.05 -8.70 16.59
CA VAL A 76 10.33 -8.62 18.03
C VAL A 76 11.32 -9.69 18.45
N GLN A 77 11.10 -10.95 18.05
CA GLN A 77 11.99 -12.05 18.40
C GLN A 77 13.41 -11.83 17.86
N GLN A 78 13.56 -11.29 16.66
CA GLN A 78 14.88 -10.96 16.09
C GLN A 78 15.57 -9.84 16.86
N ASP A 79 14.84 -8.77 17.19
CA ASP A 79 15.36 -7.63 17.95
C ASP A 79 15.79 -8.08 19.36
N LEU A 80 14.97 -8.89 20.05
CA LEU A 80 15.30 -9.45 21.36
C LEU A 80 16.58 -10.32 21.32
N ARG A 81 16.72 -11.22 20.33
CA ARG A 81 17.95 -12.01 20.14
C ARG A 81 19.17 -11.11 19.90
N GLY A 82 19.00 -10.03 19.13
CA GLY A 82 20.04 -9.06 18.86
C GLY A 82 20.52 -8.34 20.13
N ILE A 83 19.56 -7.85 20.93
CA ILE A 83 19.84 -7.17 22.21
C ILE A 83 20.48 -8.15 23.21
N GLU A 84 19.95 -9.37 23.33
CA GLU A 84 20.49 -10.38 24.24
C GLU A 84 21.95 -10.72 23.91
N ASN A 85 22.28 -10.87 22.62
CA ASN A 85 23.67 -11.09 22.20
C ASN A 85 24.57 -9.90 22.53
N ALA A 86 24.10 -8.67 22.33
CA ALA A 86 24.83 -7.46 22.71
C ALA A 86 25.07 -7.39 24.22
N LEU A 87 24.09 -7.77 25.05
CA LEU A 87 24.23 -7.86 26.50
C LEU A 87 25.25 -8.94 26.90
N LYS A 88 25.24 -10.10 26.24
CA LYS A 88 26.25 -11.14 26.45
C LYS A 88 27.65 -10.63 26.15
N PHE A 89 27.85 -9.90 25.05
CA PHE A 89 29.15 -9.27 24.76
C PHE A 89 29.53 -8.21 25.78
N TYR A 90 28.59 -7.37 26.21
CA TYR A 90 28.82 -6.41 27.28
C TYR A 90 29.33 -7.09 28.55
N ARG A 91 28.69 -8.20 28.94
CA ARG A 91 29.11 -8.99 30.10
C ARG A 91 30.47 -9.64 29.91
N LEU A 92 30.79 -10.12 28.71
CA LEU A 92 32.11 -10.72 28.45
C LEU A 92 33.25 -9.71 28.68
N ASP A 93 33.05 -8.45 28.28
CA ASP A 93 34.06 -7.41 28.45
C ASP A 93 34.09 -6.86 29.89
N ASN A 94 32.92 -6.60 30.47
CA ASN A 94 32.78 -5.87 31.74
C ASN A 94 32.53 -6.79 32.95
N PHE A 95 32.49 -8.11 32.73
CA PHE A 95 32.23 -9.17 33.71
C PHE A 95 30.86 -9.12 34.41
N ALA A 96 29.99 -8.19 34.03
CA ALA A 96 28.63 -8.04 34.55
C ALA A 96 27.70 -7.50 33.46
N TYR A 97 26.41 -7.80 33.56
CA TYR A 97 25.39 -7.11 32.76
C TYR A 97 25.17 -5.68 33.28
N PRO A 98 24.63 -4.76 32.46
CA PRO A 98 24.19 -3.45 32.92
C PRO A 98 23.17 -3.55 34.05
N THR A 99 23.14 -2.58 34.95
CA THR A 99 22.07 -2.52 35.98
C THR A 99 20.75 -2.09 35.35
N SER A 100 19.62 -2.31 36.04
CA SER A 100 18.31 -1.82 35.58
C SER A 100 18.27 -0.30 35.39
N GLU A 101 19.05 0.46 36.16
CA GLU A 101 19.16 1.93 36.01
C GLU A 101 19.96 2.34 34.77
N GLN A 102 20.99 1.57 34.42
CA GLN A 102 21.77 1.77 33.19
C GLN A 102 20.97 1.33 31.96
N GLY A 103 20.17 0.28 32.11
CA GLY A 103 19.30 -0.25 31.07
C GLY A 103 20.06 -0.77 29.86
N ILE A 104 19.32 -0.96 28.77
CA ILE A 104 19.89 -1.30 27.45
C ILE A 104 20.62 -0.11 26.80
N ASP A 105 20.45 1.13 27.29
CA ASP A 105 21.19 2.29 26.79
C ASP A 105 22.70 2.13 26.95
N ALA A 106 23.14 1.38 27.97
CA ALA A 106 24.53 0.98 28.18
C ALA A 106 25.17 0.23 26.98
N LEU A 107 24.34 -0.32 26.08
CA LEU A 107 24.80 -1.01 24.88
C LEU A 107 25.20 -0.04 23.77
N VAL A 108 24.72 1.20 23.79
CA VAL A 108 25.02 2.23 22.77
C VAL A 108 25.91 3.31 23.37
N ASN A 109 25.56 3.78 24.57
CA ASN A 109 26.26 4.84 25.27
C ASN A 109 27.03 4.26 26.45
N LYS A 110 28.27 4.72 26.63
CA LYS A 110 29.06 4.30 27.80
C LYS A 110 28.42 4.85 29.08
N PRO A 111 28.04 4.01 30.05
CA PRO A 111 27.49 4.50 31.31
C PRO A 111 28.54 5.27 32.12
N ALA A 112 28.08 6.26 32.89
CA ALA A 112 28.92 7.08 33.76
C ALA A 112 29.29 6.36 35.08
N ASP A 113 29.68 5.10 35.00
CA ASP A 113 30.11 4.30 36.15
C ASP A 113 31.64 4.06 36.12
N PRO A 114 32.39 4.51 37.15
CA PRO A 114 33.84 4.29 37.25
C PRO A 114 34.28 2.82 37.24
N ASN A 115 33.38 1.89 37.55
CA ASN A 115 33.68 0.46 37.59
C ASN A 115 33.74 -0.18 36.19
N ILE A 116 33.15 0.46 35.18
CA ILE A 116 33.12 -0.03 33.80
C ILE A 116 34.39 0.39 33.07
N LYS A 117 35.40 -0.49 33.11
CA LYS A 117 36.72 -0.22 32.53
C LYS A 117 36.89 -0.69 31.09
N ASN A 118 36.19 -1.75 30.70
CA ASN A 118 36.43 -2.47 29.44
C ASN A 118 35.32 -2.24 28.40
N TRP A 119 34.50 -1.19 28.57
CA TRP A 119 33.44 -0.88 27.61
C TRP A 119 34.01 -0.64 26.22
N LYS A 120 33.52 -1.41 25.24
CA LYS A 120 33.98 -1.36 23.85
C LYS A 120 33.71 0.01 23.21
N PRO A 121 34.74 0.73 22.72
CA PRO A 121 34.54 1.99 21.99
C PRO A 121 33.58 1.81 20.81
N GLY A 122 32.55 2.65 20.73
CA GLY A 122 31.49 2.55 19.73
C GLY A 122 30.29 1.68 20.13
N GLY A 123 30.34 1.03 21.30
CA GLY A 123 29.23 0.26 21.83
C GLY A 123 29.11 -1.18 21.31
N TYR A 124 28.04 -1.82 21.76
CA TYR A 124 27.64 -3.19 21.45
C TYR A 124 26.48 -3.24 20.44
N LEU A 125 25.76 -2.13 20.28
CA LEU A 125 24.75 -1.90 19.25
C LEU A 125 24.98 -0.53 18.61
N ASP A 126 24.73 -0.41 17.31
CA ASP A 126 24.81 0.87 16.60
C ASP A 126 23.71 1.85 17.07
N ARG A 127 22.53 1.30 17.39
CA ARG A 127 21.39 2.02 17.95
C ARG A 127 20.45 1.04 18.65
N LEU A 128 19.66 1.54 19.59
CA LEU A 128 18.57 0.76 20.18
C LEU A 128 17.44 0.57 19.15
N PRO A 129 17.02 -0.68 18.87
CA PRO A 129 15.82 -0.90 18.09
C PRO A 129 14.60 -0.49 18.92
N LYS A 130 13.55 -0.09 18.21
CA LYS A 130 12.21 0.02 18.78
C LYS A 130 11.40 -1.18 18.33
N ASP A 131 10.45 -1.58 19.15
CA ASP A 131 9.53 -2.63 18.78
C ASP A 131 8.67 -2.21 17.55
N PRO A 132 7.91 -3.14 16.94
CA PRO A 132 7.11 -2.84 15.75
C PRO A 132 6.03 -1.76 15.95
N TRP A 133 5.68 -1.48 17.21
CA TRP A 133 4.64 -0.52 17.59
C TRP A 133 5.22 0.82 18.04
N GLY A 134 6.56 0.96 18.03
CA GLY A 134 7.27 2.19 18.29
C GLY A 134 7.65 2.40 19.77
N ASN A 135 7.43 1.40 20.62
CA ASN A 135 7.81 1.44 22.03
C ASN A 135 9.27 1.01 22.22
N GLU A 136 9.83 1.37 23.38
CA GLU A 136 11.15 0.95 23.81
C GLU A 136 11.08 -0.42 24.50
N TYR A 137 12.10 -1.24 24.26
CA TYR A 137 12.25 -2.50 24.97
C TYR A 137 12.54 -2.27 26.46
N GLN A 138 11.89 -3.06 27.28
CA GLN A 138 12.07 -3.08 28.73
C GLN A 138 13.22 -4.01 29.09
N TYR A 139 13.89 -3.69 30.20
CA TYR A 139 15.03 -4.45 30.69
C TYR A 139 15.00 -4.56 32.21
N LEU A 140 15.26 -5.75 32.73
CA LEU A 140 15.38 -6.00 34.16
C LEU A 140 16.62 -6.84 34.47
N ASN A 141 17.35 -6.39 35.50
CA ASN A 141 18.46 -7.10 36.11
C ASN A 141 18.47 -6.87 37.64
N PRO A 142 18.27 -7.92 38.46
CA PRO A 142 18.06 -9.31 38.06
C PRO A 142 16.72 -9.52 37.34
N GLY A 143 16.71 -10.44 36.37
CA GLY A 143 15.49 -10.87 35.68
C GLY A 143 14.54 -11.63 36.62
N GLN A 144 13.25 -11.67 36.26
CA GLN A 144 12.24 -12.49 36.95
C GLN A 144 12.16 -13.89 36.33
N ASN A 145 12.41 -14.01 35.03
CA ASN A 145 12.32 -15.26 34.27
C ASN A 145 13.70 -15.88 33.98
N GLY A 146 14.77 -15.11 34.15
CA GLY A 146 16.14 -15.58 34.01
C GLY A 146 17.14 -14.69 34.74
N GLU A 147 18.40 -14.73 34.31
CA GLU A 147 19.44 -13.84 34.85
C GLU A 147 19.18 -12.37 34.49
N ILE A 148 18.70 -12.15 33.26
CA ILE A 148 18.23 -10.87 32.74
C ILE A 148 16.95 -11.09 31.94
N ASP A 149 16.06 -10.10 32.01
CA ASP A 149 14.83 -10.08 31.23
C ASP A 149 14.86 -8.90 30.24
N ILE A 150 14.52 -9.16 28.98
CA ILE A 150 14.35 -8.15 27.93
C ILE A 150 13.02 -8.44 27.25
N TYR A 151 12.14 -7.46 27.17
CA TYR A 151 10.78 -7.70 26.68
C TYR A 151 10.10 -6.44 26.16
N THR A 152 8.98 -6.62 25.46
CA THR A 152 8.01 -5.57 25.12
C THR A 152 6.65 -5.95 25.68
N PHE A 153 5.85 -4.94 26.01
CA PHE A 153 4.44 -5.07 26.41
C PHE A 153 3.49 -5.26 25.21
N GLY A 154 4.02 -5.53 24.02
CA GLY A 154 3.19 -5.67 22.82
C GLY A 154 2.63 -4.33 22.32
N ARG A 155 1.60 -4.43 21.46
CA ARG A 155 1.00 -3.28 20.77
C ARG A 155 0.31 -2.29 21.70
N ASP A 156 -0.28 -2.76 22.79
CA ASP A 156 -1.04 -1.91 23.72
C ASP A 156 -0.14 -1.17 24.73
N GLY A 157 1.12 -1.59 24.85
CA GLY A 157 2.12 -1.01 25.73
C GLY A 157 1.83 -1.26 27.22
N ARG A 158 1.05 -2.29 27.57
CA ARG A 158 0.68 -2.61 28.95
C ARG A 158 1.02 -4.06 29.31
N PRO A 159 1.31 -4.34 30.60
CA PRO A 159 1.54 -5.71 31.04
C PRO A 159 0.32 -6.61 30.79
N GLY A 160 0.58 -7.84 30.34
CA GLY A 160 -0.43 -8.85 30.07
C GLY A 160 -0.84 -8.89 28.60
N GLY A 161 -2.15 -9.00 28.34
CA GLY A 161 -2.72 -9.03 26.99
C GLY A 161 -2.72 -10.41 26.30
N GLU A 162 -3.25 -10.44 25.08
CA GLU A 162 -3.33 -11.65 24.23
C GLU A 162 -2.95 -11.30 22.77
N GLY A 163 -2.40 -12.28 22.04
CA GLY A 163 -2.04 -12.08 20.63
C GLY A 163 -0.94 -11.04 20.45
N THR A 164 -1.18 -10.00 19.63
CA THR A 164 -0.21 -8.90 19.44
C THR A 164 -0.08 -7.97 20.65
N ASP A 165 -1.03 -8.05 21.57
CA ASP A 165 -1.06 -7.24 22.79
C ASP A 165 -0.40 -8.00 23.95
N SER A 166 0.07 -9.24 23.74
CA SER A 166 0.75 -10.00 24.79
C SER A 166 2.17 -9.48 25.04
N ASP A 167 2.61 -9.56 26.29
CA ASP A 167 4.02 -9.43 26.65
C ASP A 167 4.86 -10.46 25.87
N ILE A 168 5.95 -10.03 25.23
CA ILE A 168 6.87 -10.91 24.52
C ILE A 168 8.28 -10.62 25.04
N GLY A 169 8.91 -11.64 25.64
CA GLY A 169 10.22 -11.53 26.27
C GLY A 169 11.23 -12.58 25.82
N ASN A 170 12.48 -12.38 26.24
CA ASN A 170 13.58 -13.31 25.94
C ASN A 170 13.38 -14.72 26.51
N TRP A 171 12.55 -14.88 27.55
CA TRP A 171 12.17 -16.18 28.12
C TRP A 171 11.34 -17.06 27.18
N GLU A 172 10.76 -16.50 26.10
CA GLU A 172 10.01 -17.25 25.08
C GLU A 172 10.86 -17.63 23.85
N LEU A 173 12.15 -17.26 23.83
CA LEU A 173 13.03 -17.46 22.68
C LEU A 173 13.76 -18.81 22.68
N GLU A 174 13.52 -19.65 23.69
CA GLU A 174 14.11 -20.98 23.85
C GLU A 174 13.53 -22.02 22.89
#